data_AF-A0A379EBM8-F1
#
_entry.id   AF-A0A379EBM8-F1
#
_cell.length_a   1.000
_cell.length_b   1.000
_cell.length_c   1.000
_cell.angle_alpha   90.00
_cell.angle_beta   90.00
_cell.angle_gamma   90.00
#
_symmetry.space_group_name_H-M   'P 1'
#
loop_
_entity.id
_entity.type
_entity.pdbx_description
1 polymer ?
#
loop_
_entity_poly.entity_id
_entity_poly.type
_entity_poly.pdbx_seq_one_letter_code
_entity_poly.pdbx_strand_id
1 'polypeptide(L)'
;MSEIVLNNILSLGFLFLWIITLIGYQMIKNRWDGGSLVIVLYIIYAVFAIMTLNDPLFSIAFNQLKLFPYIYLYSMMIIALSPIIIHHCSDTSEIENPHTKILYILTFIIIISSIMLIPSLISGTGSGLISIFTDSSAGKEAYLEQVEGVEDSGSTIRNLPAIIFNSLTDITVFLFFYFLTLEKKNIWILSGLIFSFIINFLICISQGQRGGLVTSLLTLAGGYLLFKQYMSKKVKKISRHIGLFLSLLISFPIIVITVSRFDGETGGIGGFVNWYIGQGSLYFNNYGLTPGGCRNGDRTINLFKRFIDSSTSQNFVERRDKYHNMEINDNLFSTFVGDFTLDFGPAGAFFIFVIFYSSLIRLTRERKQQIKLYKLLLLYFALCISLQGGMTLFSYSDVSGNLRMLNCLLLYAYLRYHEQFSRAFPLQKNN
;
A
#
# COMPACT_ATOMS: atom_id res chain seq x y z
N MET A 1 35.77 -0.16 -16.63
CA MET A 1 34.52 0.64 -16.49
C MET A 1 34.49 1.14 -15.06
N SER A 2 34.30 2.45 -14.82
CA SER A 2 34.22 2.96 -13.44
C SER A 2 32.96 2.45 -12.76
N GLU A 3 33.00 2.33 -11.43
CA GLU A 3 31.85 1.88 -10.62
C GLU A 3 30.59 2.73 -10.87
N ILE A 4 30.77 4.05 -10.97
CA ILE A 4 29.70 5.00 -11.29
C ILE A 4 29.04 4.68 -12.65
N VAL A 5 29.84 4.36 -13.67
CA VAL A 5 29.32 4.02 -15.00
C VAL A 5 28.55 2.70 -14.95
N LEU A 6 29.07 1.69 -14.24
CA LEU A 6 28.38 0.42 -14.09
C LEU A 6 27.05 0.57 -13.34
N ASN A 7 27.03 1.29 -12.22
CA ASN A 7 25.83 1.53 -11.42
C ASN A 7 24.74 2.21 -12.26
N ASN A 8 25.12 3.22 -13.04
CA ASN A 8 24.21 3.90 -13.96
C ASN A 8 23.71 2.96 -15.07
N ILE A 9 24.57 2.14 -15.68
CA ILE A 9 24.15 1.16 -16.70
C ILE A 9 23.13 0.17 -16.13
N LEU A 10 23.36 -0.37 -14.93
CA LEU A 10 22.46 -1.32 -14.28
C LEU A 10 21.12 -0.68 -13.92
N SER A 11 21.13 0.53 -13.36
CA SER A 11 19.91 1.27 -13.00
C SER A 11 19.11 1.69 -14.24
N LEU A 12 19.78 2.13 -15.31
CA LEU A 12 19.16 2.40 -16.62
C LEU A 12 18.59 1.13 -17.24
N GLY A 13 19.27 -0.01 -17.12
CA GLY A 13 18.75 -1.31 -17.55
C GLY A 13 17.46 -1.68 -16.82
N PHE A 14 17.42 -1.50 -15.50
CA PHE A 14 16.22 -1.72 -14.68
C PHE A 14 15.06 -0.79 -15.09
N LEU A 15 15.34 0.49 -15.33
CA LEU A 15 14.35 1.44 -15.87
C LEU A 15 13.82 0.98 -17.24
N PHE A 16 14.71 0.57 -18.15
CA PHE A 16 14.33 0.16 -19.49
C PHE A 16 13.44 -1.08 -19.50
N LEU A 17 13.67 -2.04 -18.59
CA LEU A 17 12.79 -3.19 -18.40
C LEU A 17 11.36 -2.78 -18.07
N TRP A 18 11.17 -1.80 -17.17
CA TRP A 18 9.84 -1.30 -16.84
C TRP A 18 9.19 -0.51 -17.99
N ILE A 19 9.97 0.24 -18.77
CA ILE A 19 9.47 0.92 -19.98
C ILE A 19 8.99 -0.10 -21.02
N ILE A 20 9.79 -1.13 -21.32
CA ILE A 20 9.39 -2.22 -22.23
C ILE A 20 8.12 -2.89 -21.69
N THR A 21 8.06 -3.14 -20.39
CA THR A 21 6.88 -3.74 -19.75
C THR A 21 5.64 -2.88 -19.97
N LEU A 22 5.73 -1.56 -19.81
CA LEU A 22 4.62 -0.64 -20.07
C LEU A 22 4.19 -0.68 -21.53
N ILE A 23 5.15 -0.61 -22.46
CA ILE A 23 4.87 -0.66 -23.91
C ILE A 23 4.17 -1.97 -24.26
N GLY A 24 4.73 -3.12 -23.86
CA GLY A 24 4.13 -4.43 -24.10
C GLY A 24 2.74 -4.56 -23.45
N TYR A 25 2.58 -4.07 -22.23
CA TYR A 25 1.29 -4.04 -21.55
C TYR A 25 0.26 -3.23 -22.32
N GLN A 26 0.59 -2.01 -22.76
CA GLN A 26 -0.34 -1.15 -23.49
C GLN A 26 -0.63 -1.65 -24.90
N MET A 27 0.34 -2.27 -25.58
CA MET A 27 0.12 -2.91 -26.89
C MET A 27 -0.92 -4.03 -26.81
N ILE A 28 -0.96 -4.77 -25.70
CA ILE A 28 -1.93 -5.86 -25.50
C ILE A 28 -3.28 -5.32 -25.00
N LYS A 29 -3.26 -4.34 -24.09
CA LYS A 29 -4.47 -3.90 -23.35
C LYS A 29 -5.23 -2.77 -24.00
N ASN A 30 -4.51 -1.85 -24.64
CA ASN A 30 -5.02 -0.60 -25.19
C ASN A 30 -5.94 0.18 -24.21
N ARG A 31 -5.67 0.07 -22.91
CA ARG A 31 -6.45 0.72 -21.85
C ARG A 31 -5.57 1.03 -20.65
N TRP A 32 -5.72 2.23 -20.11
CA TRP A 32 -5.12 2.59 -18.83
C TRP A 32 -5.95 1.99 -17.68
N ASP A 33 -5.32 1.27 -16.77
CA ASP A 33 -5.95 0.57 -15.64
C ASP A 33 -5.01 0.50 -14.42
N GLY A 34 -5.37 -0.27 -13.40
CA GLY A 34 -4.56 -0.41 -12.18
C GLY A 34 -3.15 -0.97 -12.46
N GLY A 35 -3.02 -1.91 -13.40
CA GLY A 35 -1.72 -2.45 -13.80
C GLY A 35 -0.84 -1.38 -14.45
N SER A 36 -1.44 -0.55 -15.29
CA SER A 36 -0.77 0.59 -15.94
C SER A 36 -0.21 1.57 -14.91
N LEU A 37 -0.98 1.88 -13.86
CA LEU A 37 -0.55 2.76 -12.78
C LEU A 37 0.64 2.18 -12.02
N VAL A 38 0.60 0.89 -11.65
CA VAL A 38 1.74 0.23 -10.97
C VAL A 38 3.01 0.33 -11.80
N ILE A 39 2.93 -0.01 -13.09
CA ILE A 39 4.11 0.01 -13.98
C ILE A 39 4.66 1.43 -14.12
N VAL A 40 3.79 2.44 -14.29
CA VAL A 40 4.23 3.84 -14.34
C VAL A 40 4.91 4.27 -13.05
N LEU A 41 4.38 3.89 -11.89
CA LEU A 41 5.03 4.18 -10.61
C LEU A 41 6.41 3.54 -10.52
N TYR A 42 6.58 2.31 -10.99
CA TYR A 42 7.88 1.63 -10.98
C TYR A 42 8.88 2.28 -11.92
N ILE A 43 8.43 2.82 -13.07
CA ILE A 43 9.25 3.68 -13.94
C ILE A 43 9.67 4.94 -13.18
N ILE A 44 8.73 5.61 -12.51
CA ILE A 44 9.04 6.82 -11.73
C ILE A 44 10.08 6.50 -10.65
N TYR A 45 9.90 5.42 -9.88
CA TYR A 45 10.85 5.01 -8.85
C TYR A 45 12.24 4.69 -9.42
N ALA A 46 12.32 4.05 -10.59
CA ALA A 46 13.58 3.79 -11.26
C ALA A 46 14.27 5.07 -11.76
N VAL A 47 13.50 6.07 -12.25
CA VAL A 47 14.05 7.39 -12.60
C VAL A 47 14.65 8.07 -11.37
N PHE A 48 13.92 8.09 -10.25
CA PHE A 48 14.43 8.66 -9.01
C PHE A 48 15.64 7.90 -8.47
N ALA A 49 15.70 6.58 -8.61
CA ALA A 49 16.87 5.79 -8.24
C ALA A 49 18.13 6.23 -9.02
N ILE A 50 18.00 6.54 -10.30
CA ILE A 50 19.10 7.10 -11.11
C ILE A 50 19.49 8.48 -10.59
N MET A 51 18.52 9.36 -10.29
CA MET A 51 18.81 10.67 -9.72
C MET A 51 19.56 10.56 -8.39
N THR A 52 19.15 9.63 -7.52
CA THR A 52 19.81 9.36 -6.23
C THR A 52 21.25 8.86 -6.40
N LEU A 53 21.51 7.97 -7.37
CA LEU A 53 22.86 7.46 -7.63
C LEU A 53 23.84 8.53 -8.14
N ASN A 54 23.32 9.62 -8.72
CA ASN A 54 24.13 10.72 -9.23
C ASN A 54 24.10 11.95 -8.31
N ASP A 55 23.47 11.83 -7.15
CA ASP A 55 23.50 12.86 -6.12
C ASP A 55 24.80 12.74 -5.31
N PRO A 56 25.62 13.80 -5.18
CA PRO A 56 26.91 13.74 -4.50
C PRO A 56 26.83 13.32 -3.03
N LEU A 57 25.73 13.62 -2.34
CA LEU A 57 25.55 13.28 -0.93
C LEU A 57 25.04 11.84 -0.79
N PHE A 58 23.98 11.49 -1.53
CA PHE A 58 23.28 10.23 -1.32
C PHE A 58 23.94 9.04 -2.03
N SER A 59 24.71 9.26 -3.09
CA SER A 59 25.42 8.19 -3.81
C SER A 59 26.39 7.41 -2.94
N ILE A 60 26.97 8.05 -1.92
CA ILE A 60 27.94 7.46 -0.97
C ILE A 60 27.29 6.36 -0.12
N ALA A 61 25.95 6.36 0.03
CA ALA A 61 25.23 5.37 0.82
C ALA A 61 25.10 3.99 0.15
N PHE A 62 25.51 3.87 -1.12
CA PHE A 62 25.30 2.66 -1.91
C PHE A 62 26.63 2.03 -2.32
N ASN A 63 26.71 0.71 -2.15
CA ASN A 63 27.81 -0.09 -2.70
C ASN A 63 27.60 -0.30 -4.21
N GLN A 64 28.64 -0.77 -4.90
CA GLN A 64 28.55 -1.23 -6.28
C GLN A 64 27.31 -2.11 -6.51
N LEU A 65 26.47 -1.70 -7.46
CA LEU A 65 25.26 -2.42 -7.82
C LEU A 65 25.59 -3.70 -8.55
N LYS A 66 24.73 -4.71 -8.38
CA LYS A 66 24.87 -6.03 -8.98
C LYS A 66 23.68 -6.29 -9.91
N LEU A 67 23.93 -7.02 -11.00
CA LEU A 67 22.89 -7.34 -11.99
C LEU A 67 21.80 -8.25 -11.41
N PHE A 68 22.20 -9.32 -10.71
CA PHE A 68 21.28 -10.36 -10.26
C PHE A 68 20.18 -9.87 -9.29
N PRO A 69 20.46 -9.02 -8.27
CA PRO A 69 19.41 -8.44 -7.44
C PRO A 69 18.32 -7.69 -8.23
N TYR A 70 18.68 -6.96 -9.30
CA TYR A 70 17.66 -6.31 -10.14
C TYR A 70 16.83 -7.29 -10.95
N ILE A 71 17.44 -8.35 -11.50
CA ILE A 71 16.70 -9.42 -12.19
C ILE A 71 15.71 -10.07 -11.22
N TYR A 72 16.16 -10.37 -10.00
CA TYR A 72 15.33 -10.95 -8.96
C TYR A 72 14.17 -10.02 -8.58
N LEU A 73 14.47 -8.74 -8.27
CA LEU A 73 13.47 -7.75 -7.88
C LEU A 73 12.40 -7.58 -8.95
N TYR A 74 12.82 -7.36 -10.20
CA TYR A 74 11.92 -7.24 -11.34
C TYR A 74 11.02 -8.47 -11.48
N SER A 75 11.61 -9.68 -11.43
CA SER A 75 10.85 -10.92 -11.55
C SER A 75 9.80 -11.07 -10.46
N MET A 76 10.15 -10.77 -9.21
CA MET A 76 9.22 -10.84 -8.07
C MET A 76 8.10 -9.80 -8.17
N MET A 77 8.41 -8.59 -8.62
CA MET A 77 7.40 -7.55 -8.87
C MET A 77 6.45 -7.92 -10.02
N ILE A 78 6.95 -8.56 -11.09
CA ILE A 78 6.10 -9.10 -12.17
C ILE A 78 5.21 -10.24 -11.67
N ILE A 79 5.74 -11.15 -10.85
CA ILE A 79 4.94 -12.22 -10.22
C ILE A 79 3.82 -11.60 -9.38
N ALA A 80 4.12 -10.57 -8.58
CA ALA A 80 3.12 -9.88 -7.77
C ALA A 80 2.04 -9.17 -8.59
N LEU A 81 2.42 -8.56 -9.73
CA LEU A 81 1.50 -7.87 -10.61
C LEU A 81 0.67 -8.81 -11.51
N SER A 82 1.10 -10.06 -11.66
CA SER A 82 0.52 -11.02 -12.61
C SER A 82 -1.00 -11.28 -12.46
N PRO A 83 -1.63 -11.33 -11.26
CA PRO A 83 -3.08 -11.50 -11.17
C PRO A 83 -3.83 -10.33 -11.81
N ILE A 84 -3.30 -9.11 -11.70
CA ILE A 84 -3.90 -7.91 -12.29
C ILE A 84 -3.78 -7.96 -13.80
N ILE A 85 -2.58 -8.26 -14.33
CA ILE A 85 -2.32 -8.33 -15.77
C ILE A 85 -3.24 -9.36 -16.43
N ILE A 86 -3.33 -10.56 -15.84
CA ILE A 86 -4.12 -11.67 -16.36
C ILE A 86 -5.62 -11.38 -16.26
N HIS A 87 -6.11 -10.86 -15.13
CA HIS A 87 -7.52 -10.52 -14.99
C HIS A 87 -7.98 -9.48 -16.01
N HIS A 88 -7.19 -8.44 -16.26
CA HIS A 88 -7.55 -7.45 -17.28
C HIS A 88 -7.47 -8.02 -18.71
N CYS A 89 -7.11 -9.31 -18.92
CA CYS A 89 -7.27 -9.99 -20.21
C CYS A 89 -8.71 -10.52 -20.39
N SER A 90 -9.48 -10.65 -19.31
CA SER A 90 -10.90 -11.00 -19.37
C SER A 90 -11.76 -9.74 -19.32
N ASP A 91 -12.55 -9.51 -20.37
CA ASP A 91 -13.48 -8.37 -20.44
C ASP A 91 -14.73 -8.65 -19.59
N THR A 92 -14.67 -8.26 -18.32
CA THR A 92 -15.83 -8.21 -17.44
C THR A 92 -16.45 -6.83 -17.48
N SER A 93 -17.77 -6.77 -17.68
CA SER A 93 -18.54 -5.52 -17.81
C SER A 93 -19.32 -5.18 -16.53
N GLU A 94 -19.60 -6.17 -15.69
CA GLU A 94 -20.52 -6.05 -14.56
C GLU A 94 -20.01 -6.77 -13.31
N ILE A 95 -20.42 -6.28 -12.14
CA ILE A 95 -20.17 -6.92 -10.85
C ILE A 95 -21.45 -7.65 -10.43
N GLU A 96 -21.35 -8.96 -10.19
CA GLU A 96 -22.46 -9.76 -9.67
C GLU A 96 -22.81 -9.28 -8.24
N ASN A 97 -24.10 -9.01 -8.01
CA ASN A 97 -24.57 -8.57 -6.69
C ASN A 97 -24.42 -9.72 -5.68
N PRO A 98 -23.70 -9.52 -4.57
CA PRO A 98 -23.48 -10.59 -3.60
C PRO A 98 -24.71 -10.87 -2.71
N HIS A 99 -25.81 -10.11 -2.87
CA HIS A 99 -27.08 -10.28 -2.13
C HIS A 99 -26.90 -10.43 -0.61
N THR A 100 -26.04 -9.59 -0.02
CA THR A 100 -25.72 -9.60 1.42
C THR A 100 -25.73 -8.20 2.02
N LYS A 101 -26.10 -8.12 3.30
CA LYS A 101 -26.07 -6.88 4.09
C LYS A 101 -24.70 -6.60 4.74
N ILE A 102 -23.74 -7.53 4.69
CA ILE A 102 -22.45 -7.37 5.38
C ILE A 102 -21.71 -6.09 4.97
N LEU A 103 -21.82 -5.69 3.71
CA LEU A 103 -21.14 -4.51 3.17
C LEU A 103 -21.66 -3.23 3.84
N TYR A 104 -22.97 -3.18 4.10
CA TYR A 104 -23.63 -2.08 4.82
C TYR A 104 -23.24 -2.07 6.31
N ILE A 105 -23.18 -3.26 6.93
CA ILE A 105 -22.77 -3.41 8.33
C ILE A 105 -21.32 -2.94 8.52
N LEU A 106 -20.39 -3.39 7.67
CA LEU A 106 -19.00 -2.96 7.69
C LEU A 106 -18.86 -1.45 7.48
N THR A 107 -19.60 -0.88 6.53
CA THR A 107 -19.64 0.57 6.31
C THR A 107 -20.07 1.31 7.58
N PHE A 108 -21.12 0.83 8.25
CA PHE A 108 -21.61 1.46 9.48
C PHE A 108 -20.57 1.40 10.61
N ILE A 109 -19.91 0.25 10.78
CA ILE A 109 -18.81 0.09 11.75
C ILE A 109 -17.70 1.10 11.44
N ILE A 110 -17.27 1.20 10.18
CA ILE A 110 -16.22 2.15 9.75
C ILE A 110 -16.61 3.59 10.08
N ILE A 111 -17.85 4.00 9.75
CA ILE A 111 -18.32 5.36 10.00
C ILE A 111 -18.35 5.67 11.50
N ILE A 112 -18.90 4.76 12.32
CA ILE A 112 -18.91 4.93 13.79
C ILE A 112 -17.50 5.03 14.33
N SER A 113 -16.60 4.12 13.95
CA SER A 113 -15.20 4.16 14.39
C SER A 113 -14.54 5.48 13.98
N SER A 114 -14.83 6.00 12.79
CA SER A 114 -14.31 7.31 12.34
C SER A 114 -14.80 8.46 13.23
N ILE A 115 -16.09 8.47 13.59
CA ILE A 115 -16.67 9.50 14.47
C ILE A 115 -16.06 9.43 15.87
N MET A 116 -15.82 8.22 16.38
CA MET A 116 -15.21 7.99 17.70
C MET A 116 -13.74 8.45 17.78
N LEU A 117 -13.08 8.73 16.65
CA LEU A 117 -11.72 9.28 16.61
C LEU A 117 -11.67 10.81 16.64
N ILE A 118 -12.79 11.49 16.46
CA ILE A 118 -12.85 12.96 16.53
C ILE A 118 -12.36 13.48 17.88
N PRO A 119 -12.77 12.94 19.04
CA PRO A 119 -12.29 13.42 20.33
C PRO A 119 -10.77 13.35 20.44
N SER A 120 -10.12 12.28 19.98
CA SER A 120 -8.65 12.18 20.01
C SER A 120 -7.96 13.19 19.10
N LEU A 121 -8.56 13.50 17.94
CA LEU A 121 -8.06 14.53 17.02
C LEU A 121 -8.18 15.94 17.63
N ILE A 122 -9.25 16.18 18.40
CA ILE A 122 -9.48 17.45 19.09
C ILE A 122 -8.68 17.52 20.40
N SER A 123 -8.51 16.45 21.16
CA SER A 123 -7.80 16.50 22.46
C SER A 123 -6.28 16.53 22.31
N GLY A 124 -5.74 16.03 21.20
CA GLY A 124 -4.33 16.23 20.83
C GLY A 124 -3.97 17.67 20.42
N THR A 125 -4.88 18.63 20.59
CA THR A 125 -4.71 20.04 20.19
C THR A 125 -3.90 20.89 21.17
N GLY A 126 -2.87 20.32 21.79
CA GLY A 126 -1.76 21.14 22.28
C GLY A 126 -0.99 21.80 21.14
N SER A 127 -0.88 21.10 19.99
CA SER A 127 0.02 21.48 18.89
C SER A 127 -0.16 20.65 17.59
N GLY A 128 -1.35 20.12 17.28
CA GLY A 128 -1.46 19.01 16.32
C GLY A 128 -1.81 19.29 14.84
N LEU A 129 -2.64 20.29 14.50
CA LEU A 129 -3.09 20.49 13.10
C LEU A 129 -2.84 21.90 12.58
N ILE A 130 -3.21 22.94 13.33
CA ILE A 130 -3.02 24.34 12.92
C ILE A 130 -1.53 24.70 12.99
N SER A 131 -0.85 24.27 14.05
CA SER A 131 0.60 24.38 14.25
C SER A 131 1.41 23.85 13.06
N ILE A 132 1.04 22.72 12.46
CA ILE A 132 1.73 22.15 11.29
C ILE A 132 1.69 23.12 10.09
N PHE A 133 0.68 23.99 10.04
CA PHE A 133 0.56 25.02 9.00
C PHE A 133 1.09 26.40 9.43
N THR A 134 1.32 26.65 10.72
CA THR A 134 1.72 27.97 11.24
C THR A 134 3.14 28.00 11.80
N ASP A 135 3.73 26.85 12.11
CA ASP A 135 5.05 26.69 12.70
C ASP A 135 5.91 25.76 11.83
N SER A 136 7.12 26.20 11.49
CA SER A 136 8.04 25.48 10.62
C SER A 136 8.61 24.21 11.27
N SER A 137 8.68 24.11 12.60
CA SER A 137 9.18 22.90 13.30
C SER A 137 8.10 21.88 13.66
N ALA A 138 6.82 22.29 13.68
CA ALA A 138 5.72 21.47 14.20
C ALA A 138 5.57 20.11 13.48
N GLY A 139 5.83 20.04 12.16
CA GLY A 139 5.78 18.78 11.42
C GLY A 139 6.88 17.78 11.81
N LYS A 140 8.06 18.28 12.21
CA LYS A 140 9.17 17.48 12.72
C LYS A 140 8.88 17.01 14.15
N GLU A 141 8.39 17.90 15.01
CA GLU A 141 8.05 17.59 16.41
C GLU A 141 6.93 16.55 16.50
N ALA A 142 5.83 16.74 15.76
CA ALA A 142 4.71 15.77 15.74
C ALA A 142 5.15 14.38 15.26
N TYR A 143 6.11 14.31 14.33
CA TYR A 143 6.69 13.06 13.89
C TYR A 143 7.56 12.41 14.98
N LEU A 144 8.38 13.19 15.69
CA LEU A 144 9.24 12.68 16.77
C LEU A 144 8.40 12.15 17.94
N GLU A 145 7.39 12.89 18.38
CA GLU A 145 6.45 12.45 19.42
C GLU A 145 5.75 11.13 19.03
N GLN A 146 5.34 11.01 17.77
CA GLN A 146 4.76 9.77 17.25
C GLN A 146 5.76 8.60 17.29
N VAL A 147 7.03 8.84 16.98
CA VAL A 147 8.08 7.81 17.02
C VAL A 147 8.40 7.40 18.45
N GLU A 148 8.50 8.34 19.39
CA GLU A 148 8.71 8.07 20.81
C GLU A 148 7.56 7.25 21.39
N GLY A 149 6.31 7.59 21.06
CA GLY A 149 5.13 6.83 21.48
C GLY A 149 5.04 5.39 20.93
N VAL A 150 5.91 4.98 19.99
CA VAL A 150 5.93 3.62 19.45
C VAL A 150 6.64 2.63 20.37
N GLU A 151 7.54 3.07 21.25
CA GLU A 151 8.23 2.19 22.20
C GLU A 151 7.23 1.43 23.09
N ASP A 152 6.15 2.10 23.50
CA ASP A 152 5.05 1.52 24.28
C ASP A 152 3.99 0.78 23.44
N SER A 153 4.12 0.80 22.11
CA SER A 153 3.09 0.28 21.20
C SER A 153 3.22 -1.23 20.97
N GLY A 154 2.08 -1.90 20.78
CA GLY A 154 2.03 -3.33 20.46
C GLY A 154 1.95 -4.28 21.66
N SER A 155 2.09 -3.77 22.89
CA SER A 155 2.01 -4.54 24.15
C SER A 155 0.58 -4.62 24.71
N THR A 156 -0.24 -3.59 24.49
CA THR A 156 -1.58 -3.44 25.11
C THR A 156 -2.62 -2.98 24.09
N ILE A 157 -3.85 -3.51 24.17
CA ILE A 157 -4.99 -3.01 23.39
C ILE A 157 -5.41 -1.66 23.98
N ARG A 158 -5.00 -0.57 23.33
CA ARG A 158 -5.45 0.79 23.64
C ARG A 158 -6.23 1.34 22.43
N ASN A 159 -7.31 2.07 22.69
CA ASN A 159 -8.13 2.73 21.66
C ASN A 159 -8.70 1.76 20.59
N LEU A 160 -9.67 0.93 21.00
CA LEU A 160 -10.36 -0.02 20.12
C LEU A 160 -10.95 0.63 18.84
N PRO A 161 -11.57 1.82 18.87
CA PRO A 161 -12.01 2.51 17.66
C PRO A 161 -10.89 2.74 16.64
N ALA A 162 -9.69 3.13 17.09
CA ALA A 162 -8.54 3.33 16.20
C ALA A 162 -8.08 2.01 15.57
N ILE A 163 -8.04 0.92 16.34
CA ILE A 163 -7.67 -0.41 15.84
C ILE A 163 -8.65 -0.85 14.76
N ILE A 164 -9.95 -0.75 15.01
CA ILE A 164 -10.99 -1.11 14.04
C ILE A 164 -10.87 -0.25 12.79
N PHE A 165 -10.81 1.08 12.95
CA PHE A 165 -10.70 2.01 11.83
C PHE A 165 -9.47 1.74 10.95
N ASN A 166 -8.29 1.65 11.56
CA ASN A 166 -7.03 1.43 10.85
C ASN A 166 -7.00 0.07 10.13
N SER A 167 -7.54 -0.97 10.76
CA SER A 167 -7.61 -2.31 10.18
C SER A 167 -8.61 -2.46 9.02
N LEU A 168 -9.52 -1.50 8.84
CA LEU A 168 -10.52 -1.50 7.78
C LEU A 168 -10.24 -0.48 6.67
N THR A 169 -9.15 0.28 6.73
CA THR A 169 -8.80 1.36 5.77
C THR A 169 -8.90 0.95 4.30
N ASP A 170 -8.30 -0.17 3.89
CA ASP A 170 -8.38 -0.64 2.49
C ASP A 170 -9.80 -1.08 2.11
N ILE A 171 -10.52 -1.70 3.05
CA ILE A 171 -11.92 -2.11 2.87
C ILE A 171 -12.82 -0.87 2.71
N THR A 172 -12.56 0.22 3.43
CA THR A 172 -13.27 1.50 3.26
C THR A 172 -13.18 1.98 1.82
N VAL A 173 -11.97 1.96 1.23
CA VAL A 173 -11.76 2.36 -0.17
C VAL A 173 -12.45 1.39 -1.14
N PHE A 174 -12.34 0.09 -0.90
CA PHE A 174 -13.02 -0.93 -1.69
C PHE A 174 -14.55 -0.74 -1.70
N LEU A 175 -15.15 -0.56 -0.51
CA LEU A 175 -16.58 -0.36 -0.34
C LEU A 175 -17.04 0.94 -1.00
N PHE A 176 -16.29 2.02 -0.86
CA PHE A 176 -16.61 3.30 -1.50
C PHE A 176 -16.74 3.15 -3.01
N PHE A 177 -15.75 2.55 -3.65
CA PHE A 177 -15.78 2.36 -5.10
C PHE A 177 -16.83 1.35 -5.54
N TYR A 178 -17.06 0.29 -4.77
CA TYR A 178 -18.18 -0.63 -5.03
C TYR A 178 -19.54 0.09 -4.96
N PHE A 179 -19.82 0.89 -3.93
CA PHE A 179 -21.10 1.60 -3.84
C PHE A 179 -21.30 2.64 -4.95
N LEU A 180 -20.22 3.16 -5.53
CA LEU A 180 -20.30 4.03 -6.72
C LEU A 180 -20.72 3.29 -8.00
N THR A 181 -20.49 1.97 -8.10
CA THR A 181 -20.92 1.17 -9.26
C THR A 181 -22.40 0.84 -9.23
N LEU A 182 -23.06 0.91 -8.07
CA LEU A 182 -24.50 0.61 -7.96
C LEU A 182 -25.35 1.64 -8.70
N GLU A 183 -26.45 1.19 -9.30
CA GLU A 183 -27.42 2.07 -9.97
C GLU A 183 -28.04 3.06 -8.98
N LYS A 184 -28.61 2.52 -7.89
CA LYS A 184 -29.19 3.30 -6.78
C LYS A 184 -28.13 3.55 -5.72
N LYS A 185 -27.63 4.78 -5.69
CA LYS A 185 -26.57 5.21 -4.76
C LYS A 185 -27.20 5.72 -3.47
N ASN A 186 -26.73 5.20 -2.34
CA ASN A 186 -27.07 5.77 -1.04
C ASN A 186 -26.08 6.88 -0.70
N ILE A 187 -26.54 8.13 -0.77
CA ILE A 187 -25.67 9.30 -0.56
C ILE A 187 -25.15 9.38 0.87
N TRP A 188 -25.90 8.91 1.87
CA TRP A 188 -25.45 8.89 3.26
C TRP A 188 -24.26 7.95 3.47
N ILE A 189 -24.30 6.78 2.85
CA ILE A 189 -23.19 5.82 2.88
C ILE A 189 -21.97 6.39 2.20
N LEU A 190 -22.13 6.97 1.00
CA LEU A 190 -21.02 7.56 0.27
C LEU A 190 -20.41 8.75 1.03
N SER A 191 -21.24 9.63 1.59
CA SER A 191 -20.78 10.75 2.42
C SER A 191 -20.07 10.28 3.69
N GLY A 192 -20.57 9.23 4.34
CA GLY A 192 -19.92 8.63 5.51
C GLY A 192 -18.55 8.03 5.19
N LEU A 193 -18.40 7.34 4.06
CA LEU A 193 -17.11 6.81 3.60
C LEU A 193 -16.14 7.94 3.21
N ILE A 194 -16.62 9.02 2.59
CA ILE A 194 -15.81 10.23 2.33
C ILE A 194 -15.34 10.85 3.64
N PHE A 195 -16.23 10.94 4.63
CA PHE A 195 -15.88 11.42 5.97
C PHE A 195 -14.77 10.56 6.59
N SER A 196 -14.85 9.24 6.48
CA SER A 196 -13.78 8.33 6.92
C SER A 196 -12.44 8.61 6.22
N PHE A 197 -12.42 8.91 4.92
CA PHE A 197 -11.19 9.31 4.24
C PHE A 197 -10.61 10.61 4.80
N ILE A 198 -11.47 11.60 5.05
CA ILE A 198 -11.05 12.89 5.63
C ILE A 198 -10.44 12.66 7.02
N ILE A 199 -11.09 11.86 7.87
CA ILE A 199 -10.54 11.50 9.20
C ILE A 199 -9.17 10.84 9.06
N ASN A 200 -9.00 9.89 8.14
CA ASN A 200 -7.71 9.25 7.90
C ASN A 200 -6.63 10.26 7.47
N PHE A 201 -6.96 11.19 6.57
CA PHE A 201 -6.03 12.25 6.16
C PHE A 201 -5.67 13.18 7.31
N LEU A 202 -6.65 13.58 8.13
CA LEU A 202 -6.41 14.44 9.29
C LEU A 202 -5.51 13.76 10.31
N ILE A 203 -5.69 12.47 10.59
CA ILE A 203 -4.79 11.68 11.45
C ILE A 203 -3.37 11.68 10.89
N CYS A 204 -3.21 11.41 9.60
CA CYS A 204 -1.88 11.38 8.98
C CYS A 204 -1.20 12.75 9.03
N ILE A 205 -1.95 13.82 8.78
CA ILE A 205 -1.42 15.20 8.86
C ILE A 205 -1.03 15.49 10.30
N SER A 206 -1.92 15.24 11.27
CA SER A 206 -1.66 15.57 12.69
C SER A 206 -0.46 14.84 13.29
N GLN A 207 -0.09 13.70 12.71
CA GLN A 207 1.07 12.89 13.11
C GLN A 207 2.33 13.16 12.27
N GLY A 208 2.32 14.15 11.37
CA GLY A 208 3.44 14.41 10.47
C GLY A 208 3.77 13.25 9.50
N GLN A 209 2.80 12.37 9.23
CA GLN A 209 2.98 11.13 8.46
C GLN A 209 2.74 11.32 6.95
N ARG A 210 3.73 11.85 6.23
CA ARG A 210 3.68 11.97 4.76
C ARG A 210 3.45 10.62 4.05
N GLY A 211 4.05 9.53 4.56
CA GLY A 211 3.94 8.20 3.97
C GLY A 211 2.50 7.66 4.01
N GLY A 212 1.77 7.93 5.10
CA GLY A 212 0.35 7.57 5.24
C GLY A 212 -0.53 8.28 4.22
N LEU A 213 -0.29 9.57 3.96
CA LEU A 213 -1.00 10.34 2.93
C LEU A 213 -0.76 9.79 1.53
N VAL A 214 0.51 9.56 1.16
CA VAL A 214 0.87 9.01 -0.15
C VAL A 214 0.25 7.63 -0.35
N THR A 215 0.36 6.74 0.65
CA THR A 215 -0.22 5.40 0.61
C THR A 215 -1.73 5.46 0.41
N SER A 216 -2.42 6.34 1.12
CA SER A 216 -3.88 6.53 1.02
C SER A 216 -4.30 7.03 -0.37
N LEU A 217 -3.54 7.97 -0.95
CA LEU A 217 -3.77 8.44 -2.33
C LEU A 217 -3.58 7.33 -3.35
N LEU A 218 -2.52 6.52 -3.21
CA LEU A 218 -2.26 5.38 -4.09
C LEU A 218 -3.39 4.35 -4.00
N THR A 219 -3.88 4.04 -2.80
CA THR A 219 -5.01 3.14 -2.58
C THR A 219 -6.29 3.65 -3.25
N LEU A 220 -6.60 4.95 -3.11
CA LEU A 220 -7.75 5.57 -3.77
C LEU A 220 -7.61 5.56 -5.30
N ALA A 221 -6.43 5.86 -5.83
CA ALA A 221 -6.16 5.80 -7.26
C ALA A 221 -6.30 4.37 -7.82
N GLY A 222 -5.76 3.38 -7.10
CA GLY A 222 -5.90 1.97 -7.43
C GLY A 222 -7.34 1.50 -7.43
N GLY A 223 -8.10 1.84 -6.39
CA GLY A 223 -9.53 1.55 -6.29
C GLY A 223 -10.33 2.16 -7.45
N TYR A 224 -10.08 3.44 -7.78
CA TYR A 224 -10.72 4.07 -8.93
C TYR A 224 -10.41 3.33 -10.24
N LEU A 225 -9.14 3.05 -10.50
CA LEU A 225 -8.72 2.41 -11.75
C LEU A 225 -9.22 0.98 -11.90
N LEU A 226 -9.38 0.26 -10.80
CA LEU A 226 -9.96 -1.09 -10.80
C LEU A 226 -11.48 -1.05 -11.04
N PHE A 227 -12.20 -0.13 -10.40
CA PHE A 227 -13.67 -0.10 -10.46
C PHE A 227 -14.25 0.73 -11.61
N LYS A 228 -13.49 1.64 -12.21
CA LYS A 228 -14.02 2.58 -13.23
C LYS A 228 -14.69 1.89 -14.41
N GLN A 229 -14.31 0.66 -14.76
CA GLN A 229 -14.93 -0.04 -15.90
C GLN A 229 -16.40 -0.37 -15.63
N TYR A 230 -16.77 -0.58 -14.36
CA TYR A 230 -18.13 -0.91 -13.92
C TYR A 230 -18.98 0.33 -13.58
N MET A 231 -18.41 1.53 -13.68
CA MET A 231 -19.11 2.78 -13.37
C MET A 231 -19.80 3.37 -14.60
N SER A 232 -20.97 3.98 -14.38
CA SER A 232 -21.62 4.77 -15.43
C SER A 232 -20.74 5.95 -15.88
N LYS A 233 -20.89 6.37 -17.14
CA LYS A 233 -20.08 7.46 -17.75
C LYS A 233 -20.09 8.75 -16.90
N LYS A 234 -21.24 9.10 -16.33
CA LYS A 234 -21.41 10.27 -15.46
C LYS A 234 -20.56 10.16 -14.19
N VAL A 235 -20.65 9.02 -13.48
CA VAL A 235 -19.89 8.77 -12.24
C VAL A 235 -18.40 8.77 -12.52
N LYS A 236 -17.98 8.05 -13.57
CA LYS A 236 -16.58 8.00 -14.01
C LYS A 236 -15.98 9.39 -14.25
N LYS A 237 -16.74 10.28 -14.92
CA LYS A 237 -16.33 11.65 -15.18
C LYS A 237 -16.22 12.45 -13.88
N ILE A 238 -17.22 12.39 -13.00
CA ILE A 238 -17.23 13.12 -11.73
C ILE A 238 -16.08 12.65 -10.83
N SER A 239 -15.96 11.34 -10.60
CA SER A 239 -14.91 10.73 -9.77
C SER A 239 -13.51 11.11 -10.26
N ARG A 240 -13.30 11.24 -11.58
CA ARG A 240 -12.02 11.69 -12.15
C ARG A 240 -11.68 13.13 -11.73
N HIS A 241 -12.62 14.07 -11.89
CA HIS A 241 -12.36 15.48 -11.56
C HIS A 241 -12.19 15.68 -10.05
N ILE A 242 -13.05 15.05 -9.25
CA ILE A 242 -12.94 15.08 -7.78
C ILE A 242 -11.61 14.45 -7.34
N GLY A 243 -11.24 13.30 -7.91
CA GLY A 243 -9.98 12.62 -7.59
C GLY A 243 -8.74 13.46 -7.92
N LEU A 244 -8.73 14.13 -9.07
CA LEU A 244 -7.66 15.06 -9.46
C LEU A 244 -7.59 16.26 -8.51
N PHE A 245 -8.73 16.88 -8.20
CA PHE A 245 -8.81 17.99 -7.25
C PHE A 245 -8.31 17.57 -5.85
N LEU A 246 -8.76 16.43 -5.32
CA LEU A 246 -8.32 15.91 -4.03
C LEU A 246 -6.82 15.60 -4.02
N SER A 247 -6.28 15.06 -5.11
CA SER A 247 -4.85 14.78 -5.21
C SER A 247 -4.01 16.06 -5.16
N LEU A 248 -4.46 17.13 -5.83
CA LEU A 248 -3.82 18.45 -5.74
C LEU A 248 -3.93 19.04 -4.32
N LEU A 249 -5.12 18.94 -3.70
CA LEU A 249 -5.35 19.44 -2.35
C LEU A 249 -4.46 18.73 -1.31
N ILE A 250 -4.34 17.40 -1.38
CA ILE A 250 -3.54 16.59 -0.44
C ILE A 250 -2.04 16.72 -0.72
N SER A 251 -1.65 17.10 -1.93
CA SER A 251 -0.24 17.39 -2.24
C SER A 251 0.30 18.54 -1.40
N PHE A 252 -0.54 19.53 -1.04
CA PHE A 252 -0.10 20.67 -0.23
C PHE A 252 0.39 20.25 1.18
N PRO A 253 -0.38 19.54 2.02
CA PRO A 253 0.12 19.03 3.29
C PRO A 253 1.36 18.13 3.17
N ILE A 254 1.46 17.31 2.11
CA ILE A 254 2.65 16.48 1.88
C ILE A 254 3.89 17.36 1.69
N ILE A 255 3.78 18.42 0.89
CA ILE A 255 4.88 19.37 0.66
C ILE A 255 5.25 20.07 1.97
N VAL A 256 4.28 20.59 2.72
CA VAL A 256 4.52 21.30 3.99
C VAL A 256 5.25 20.41 5.00
N ILE A 257 4.76 19.18 5.22
CA ILE A 257 5.41 18.22 6.12
C ILE A 257 6.82 17.85 5.62
N THR A 258 7.01 17.75 4.30
CA THR A 258 8.32 17.43 3.72
C THR A 258 9.33 18.55 3.91
N VAL A 259 8.92 19.81 3.68
CA VAL A 259 9.74 21.00 3.94
C VAL A 259 10.09 21.05 5.43
N SER A 260 9.09 21.02 6.32
CA SER A 260 9.29 21.08 7.78
C SER A 260 10.25 20.01 8.31
N ARG A 261 10.20 18.79 7.76
CA ARG A 261 11.07 17.70 8.20
C ARG A 261 12.51 17.78 7.72
N PHE A 262 12.77 18.47 6.62
CA PHE A 262 14.09 18.50 5.96
C PHE A 262 14.68 19.90 5.84
N ASP A 263 14.03 20.90 6.42
CA ASP A 263 14.57 22.25 6.46
C ASP A 263 15.86 22.26 7.28
N GLY A 264 16.90 22.90 6.74
CA GLY A 264 18.24 22.94 7.33
C GLY A 264 19.08 21.66 7.18
N GLU A 265 18.58 20.59 6.56
CA GLU A 265 19.37 19.37 6.33
C GLU A 265 20.35 19.53 5.15
N THR A 266 21.55 18.95 5.27
CA THR A 266 22.68 19.16 4.34
C THR A 266 22.42 18.69 2.90
N GLY A 267 21.49 17.75 2.69
CA GLY A 267 21.09 17.27 1.35
C GLY A 267 20.04 18.12 0.64
N GLY A 268 19.47 19.11 1.32
CA GLY A 268 18.37 19.91 0.82
C GLY A 268 17.08 19.10 0.55
N ILE A 269 15.95 19.78 0.54
CA ILE A 269 14.63 19.13 0.39
C ILE A 269 14.56 18.30 -0.90
N GLY A 270 15.06 18.84 -2.01
CA GLY A 270 15.06 18.15 -3.31
C GLY A 270 15.89 16.86 -3.32
N GLY A 271 17.08 16.88 -2.72
CA GLY A 271 17.93 15.70 -2.59
C GLY A 271 17.27 14.61 -1.73
N PHE A 272 16.70 14.98 -0.58
CA PHE A 272 15.97 14.04 0.28
C PHE A 272 14.72 13.47 -0.39
N VAL A 273 13.98 14.25 -1.18
CA VAL A 273 12.86 13.74 -1.96
C VAL A 273 13.34 12.72 -2.99
N ASN A 274 14.40 13.05 -3.73
CA ASN A 274 14.98 12.13 -4.71
C ASN A 274 15.41 10.83 -4.05
N TRP A 275 16.20 10.90 -2.99
CA TRP A 275 16.66 9.75 -2.22
C TRP A 275 15.49 8.95 -1.66
N TYR A 276 14.50 9.59 -1.03
CA TYR A 276 13.36 8.87 -0.47
C TYR A 276 12.62 8.07 -1.53
N ILE A 277 12.40 8.64 -2.72
CA ILE A 277 11.67 7.97 -3.82
C ILE A 277 12.53 6.90 -4.51
N GLY A 278 13.83 7.15 -4.68
CA GLY A 278 14.73 6.26 -5.41
C GLY A 278 15.33 5.11 -4.60
N GLN A 279 15.43 5.25 -3.27
CA GLN A 279 16.23 4.35 -2.42
C GLN A 279 15.77 2.89 -2.44
N GLY A 280 14.48 2.63 -2.64
CA GLY A 280 13.87 1.30 -2.48
C GLY A 280 14.57 0.21 -3.29
N SER A 281 14.77 0.48 -4.59
CA SER A 281 15.41 -0.45 -5.50
C SER A 281 16.93 -0.56 -5.29
N LEU A 282 17.57 0.53 -4.82
CA LEU A 282 19.00 0.60 -4.58
C LEU A 282 19.40 -0.20 -3.34
N TYR A 283 18.71 0.02 -2.23
CA TYR A 283 18.94 -0.75 -1.00
C TYR A 283 18.56 -2.22 -1.15
N PHE A 284 17.49 -2.53 -1.90
CA PHE A 284 17.24 -3.92 -2.28
C PHE A 284 18.41 -4.52 -3.06
N ASN A 285 18.99 -3.77 -4.01
CA ASN A 285 20.10 -4.27 -4.81
C ASN A 285 21.33 -4.59 -3.96
N ASN A 286 21.72 -3.68 -3.06
CA ASN A 286 22.90 -3.89 -2.21
C ASN A 286 22.67 -4.98 -1.15
N TYR A 287 21.51 -4.99 -0.48
CA TYR A 287 21.33 -5.74 0.76
C TYR A 287 20.17 -6.74 0.74
N GLY A 288 19.23 -6.61 -0.21
CA GLY A 288 18.00 -7.40 -0.22
C GLY A 288 18.20 -8.91 -0.37
N LEU A 289 19.30 -9.35 -1.01
CA LEU A 289 19.58 -10.79 -1.20
C LEU A 289 20.58 -11.38 -0.20
N THR A 290 21.44 -10.55 0.40
CA THR A 290 22.51 -10.97 1.31
C THR A 290 22.62 -10.04 2.52
N PRO A 291 21.57 -9.90 3.34
CA PRO A 291 21.54 -8.91 4.42
C PRO A 291 22.32 -9.31 5.69
N GLY A 292 23.10 -10.40 5.66
CA GLY A 292 23.81 -10.92 6.83
C GLY A 292 22.94 -11.68 7.86
N GLY A 293 21.67 -11.99 7.54
CA GLY A 293 20.77 -12.72 8.43
C GLY A 293 19.33 -12.84 7.90
N CYS A 294 18.41 -13.33 8.72
CA CYS A 294 16.98 -13.34 8.43
C CYS A 294 16.18 -12.95 9.68
N ARG A 295 15.12 -12.16 9.48
CA ARG A 295 14.21 -11.71 10.55
C ARG A 295 13.14 -12.75 10.91
N ASN A 296 13.09 -13.87 10.19
CA ASN A 296 12.24 -15.03 10.47
C ASN A 296 10.76 -14.67 10.63
N GLY A 297 10.24 -13.75 9.83
CA GLY A 297 8.84 -13.33 9.86
C GLY A 297 8.49 -12.24 10.90
N ASP A 298 9.45 -11.70 11.66
CA ASP A 298 9.21 -10.67 12.69
C ASP A 298 8.63 -9.37 12.14
N ARG A 299 8.63 -9.17 10.81
CA ARG A 299 7.99 -8.02 10.16
C ARG A 299 6.75 -8.41 9.36
N THR A 300 6.89 -9.30 8.39
CA THR A 300 5.86 -9.59 7.38
C THR A 300 4.65 -10.35 7.94
N ILE A 301 4.87 -11.25 8.91
CA ILE A 301 3.81 -12.09 9.53
C ILE A 301 3.77 -11.91 11.05
N ASN A 302 4.20 -10.74 11.53
CA ASN A 302 4.40 -10.42 12.94
C ASN A 302 3.21 -10.84 13.83
N LEU A 303 1.98 -10.46 13.47
CA LEU A 303 0.79 -10.77 14.27
C LEU A 303 0.63 -12.29 14.46
N PHE A 304 0.77 -13.06 13.38
CA PHE A 304 0.60 -14.51 13.41
C PHE A 304 1.74 -15.19 14.16
N LYS A 305 2.97 -14.70 13.97
CA LYS A 305 4.16 -15.25 14.64
C LYS A 305 4.10 -15.06 16.16
N ARG A 306 3.61 -13.91 16.64
CA ARG A 306 3.44 -13.62 18.07
C ARG A 306 2.56 -14.63 18.82
N PHE A 307 1.67 -15.35 18.13
CA PHE A 307 0.87 -16.42 18.75
C PHE A 307 1.67 -17.71 19.02
N ILE A 308 2.78 -17.92 18.32
CA ILE A 308 3.56 -19.16 18.36
C ILE A 308 4.93 -18.92 19.02
N ASP A 309 5.50 -17.73 18.87
CA ASP A 309 6.80 -17.35 19.39
C ASP A 309 6.69 -16.03 20.18
N SER A 310 6.75 -16.15 21.51
CA SER A 310 6.69 -15.00 22.43
C SER A 310 7.91 -14.08 22.35
N SER A 311 9.00 -14.52 21.70
CA SER A 311 10.20 -13.68 21.48
C SER A 311 10.08 -12.77 20.26
N THR A 312 8.99 -12.86 19.50
CA THR A 312 8.74 -12.01 18.32
C THR A 312 8.66 -10.54 18.73
N SER A 313 9.41 -9.68 18.03
CA SER A 313 9.44 -8.23 18.30
C SER A 313 8.03 -7.61 18.27
N GLN A 314 7.69 -6.75 19.22
CA GLN A 314 6.37 -6.12 19.30
C GLN A 314 6.22 -4.90 18.37
N ASN A 315 7.32 -4.20 18.13
CA ASN A 315 7.38 -2.98 17.33
C ASN A 315 8.71 -2.92 16.54
N PHE A 316 8.87 -1.86 15.72
CA PHE A 316 10.07 -1.72 14.90
C PHE A 316 11.33 -1.42 15.74
N VAL A 317 11.20 -0.83 16.93
CA VAL A 317 12.34 -0.49 17.80
C VAL A 317 12.96 -1.78 18.34
N GLU A 318 12.15 -2.64 18.95
CA GLU A 318 12.60 -3.97 19.41
C GLU A 318 13.13 -4.82 18.26
N ARG A 319 12.52 -4.74 17.08
CA ARG A 319 13.00 -5.48 15.90
C ARG A 319 14.39 -5.03 15.48
N ARG A 320 14.65 -3.71 15.48
CA ARG A 320 15.97 -3.16 15.12
C ARG A 320 17.02 -3.58 16.12
N ASP A 321 16.69 -3.61 17.40
CA ASP A 321 17.59 -4.10 18.45
C ASP A 321 17.86 -5.61 18.28
N LYS A 322 16.81 -6.43 18.08
CA LYS A 322 16.95 -7.87 17.90
C LYS A 322 17.77 -8.27 16.67
N TYR A 323 17.68 -7.50 15.59
CA TYR A 323 18.35 -7.77 14.30
C TYR A 323 19.40 -6.72 13.94
N HIS A 324 20.03 -6.09 14.94
CA HIS A 324 21.05 -5.04 14.75
C HIS A 324 22.27 -5.51 13.95
N ASN A 325 22.50 -6.81 13.88
CA ASN A 325 23.60 -7.45 13.16
C ASN A 325 23.37 -7.54 11.63
N MET A 326 22.15 -7.28 11.15
CA MET A 326 21.84 -7.28 9.71
C MET A 326 22.33 -5.99 9.05
N GLU A 327 22.77 -6.08 7.79
CA GLU A 327 23.32 -4.95 7.02
C GLU A 327 22.26 -3.89 6.66
N ILE A 328 20.98 -4.24 6.76
CA ILE A 328 19.85 -3.35 6.52
C ILE A 328 18.72 -3.63 7.52
N ASN A 329 18.07 -2.56 7.96
CA ASN A 329 16.89 -2.61 8.81
C ASN A 329 15.73 -1.79 8.20
N ASP A 330 14.62 -1.70 8.91
CA ASP A 330 13.39 -1.04 8.46
C ASP A 330 13.37 0.49 8.66
N ASN A 331 14.53 1.15 8.86
CA ASN A 331 14.66 2.59 8.65
C ASN A 331 14.70 2.97 7.17
N LEU A 332 15.19 2.04 6.34
CA LEU A 332 15.42 2.25 4.92
C LEU A 332 14.40 1.46 4.13
N PHE A 333 13.96 2.01 3.00
CA PHE A 333 13.05 1.27 2.15
C PHE A 333 13.82 0.25 1.32
N SER A 334 13.36 -0.99 1.34
CA SER A 334 13.90 -2.11 0.55
C SER A 334 12.85 -2.73 -0.38
N THR A 335 11.73 -2.03 -0.61
CA THR A 335 10.51 -2.53 -1.27
C THR A 335 9.79 -3.62 -0.46
N PHE A 336 8.55 -3.95 -0.82
CA PHE A 336 7.86 -5.09 -0.23
C PHE A 336 8.54 -6.43 -0.53
N VAL A 337 9.20 -6.57 -1.67
CA VAL A 337 9.97 -7.78 -2.00
C VAL A 337 11.13 -7.93 -1.01
N GLY A 338 11.82 -6.83 -0.71
CA GLY A 338 12.88 -6.79 0.29
C GLY A 338 12.41 -7.27 1.65
N ASP A 339 11.23 -6.88 2.09
CA ASP A 339 10.74 -7.32 3.39
C ASP A 339 10.58 -8.85 3.50
N PHE A 340 10.15 -9.51 2.42
CA PHE A 340 10.08 -10.97 2.41
C PHE A 340 11.44 -11.63 2.29
N THR A 341 12.39 -11.06 1.52
CA THR A 341 13.74 -11.63 1.43
C THR A 341 14.53 -11.45 2.73
N LEU A 342 14.33 -10.33 3.44
CA LEU A 342 14.89 -10.10 4.76
C LEU A 342 14.26 -11.01 5.83
N ASP A 343 13.00 -11.40 5.69
CA ASP A 343 12.33 -12.28 6.65
C ASP A 343 12.63 -13.77 6.42
N PHE A 344 12.68 -14.22 5.16
CA PHE A 344 12.70 -15.65 4.81
C PHE A 344 13.86 -16.06 3.89
N GLY A 345 14.77 -15.14 3.59
CA GLY A 345 15.80 -15.31 2.58
C GLY A 345 15.25 -15.27 1.14
N PRO A 346 16.12 -15.15 0.13
CA PRO A 346 15.69 -15.09 -1.28
C PRO A 346 14.89 -16.32 -1.72
N ALA A 347 15.32 -17.52 -1.36
CA ALA A 347 14.61 -18.74 -1.74
C ALA A 347 13.21 -18.82 -1.10
N GLY A 348 13.11 -18.55 0.21
CA GLY A 348 11.84 -18.57 0.92
C GLY A 348 10.86 -17.53 0.38
N ALA A 349 11.32 -16.30 0.17
CA ALA A 349 10.52 -15.24 -0.43
C ALA A 349 10.00 -15.62 -1.82
N PHE A 350 10.86 -16.19 -2.68
CA PHE A 350 10.48 -16.64 -4.02
C PHE A 350 9.33 -17.66 -3.98
N PHE A 351 9.44 -18.71 -3.16
CA PHE A 351 8.38 -19.71 -3.04
C PHE A 351 7.09 -19.12 -2.49
N ILE A 352 7.16 -18.24 -1.49
CA ILE A 352 5.98 -17.55 -0.94
C ILE A 352 5.26 -16.78 -2.06
N PHE A 353 5.99 -15.97 -2.84
CA PHE A 353 5.40 -15.18 -3.92
C PHE A 353 4.78 -16.07 -5.00
N VAL A 354 5.52 -17.07 -5.48
CA VAL A 354 5.02 -17.97 -6.53
C VAL A 354 3.75 -18.68 -6.08
N ILE A 355 3.74 -19.26 -4.87
CA ILE A 355 2.57 -19.98 -4.35
C ILE A 355 1.39 -19.03 -4.16
N PHE A 356 1.62 -17.88 -3.52
CA PHE A 356 0.57 -16.92 -3.20
C PHE A 356 -0.06 -16.32 -4.46
N TYR A 357 0.74 -15.74 -5.36
CA TYR A 357 0.23 -15.07 -6.55
C TYR A 357 -0.31 -16.06 -7.59
N SER A 358 0.27 -17.27 -7.72
CA SER A 358 -0.34 -18.32 -8.55
C SER A 358 -1.70 -18.76 -8.02
N SER A 359 -1.86 -18.83 -6.69
CA SER A 359 -3.15 -19.12 -6.06
C SER A 359 -4.15 -18.00 -6.33
N LEU A 360 -3.74 -16.74 -6.23
CA LEU A 360 -4.60 -15.60 -6.56
C LEU A 360 -5.05 -15.64 -8.02
N ILE A 361 -4.17 -15.92 -8.98
CA ILE A 361 -4.55 -16.08 -10.41
C ILE A 361 -5.64 -17.14 -10.56
N ARG A 362 -5.47 -18.31 -9.93
CA ARG A 362 -6.46 -19.39 -10.00
C ARG A 362 -7.81 -18.98 -9.40
N LEU A 363 -7.79 -18.29 -8.25
CA LEU A 363 -8.99 -17.89 -7.53
C LEU A 363 -9.75 -16.74 -8.21
N THR A 364 -9.04 -15.87 -8.94
CA THR A 364 -9.59 -14.67 -9.58
C THR A 364 -9.94 -14.84 -11.05
N ARG A 365 -9.57 -15.97 -11.66
CA ARG A 365 -9.89 -16.25 -13.06
C ARG A 365 -11.40 -16.16 -13.31
N GLU A 366 -11.78 -15.37 -14.30
CA GLU A 366 -13.14 -15.27 -14.79
C GLU A 366 -13.33 -15.92 -16.15
N ARG A 367 -14.54 -16.42 -16.39
CA ARG A 367 -14.95 -17.04 -17.66
C ARG A 367 -16.27 -16.46 -18.20
N LYS A 368 -16.81 -15.45 -17.53
CA LYS A 368 -18.11 -14.84 -17.84
C LYS A 368 -17.93 -13.32 -17.92
N GLN A 369 -18.91 -12.62 -18.49
CA GLN A 369 -18.94 -11.16 -18.55
C GLN A 369 -19.15 -10.49 -17.17
N GLN A 370 -19.51 -11.27 -16.16
CA GLN A 370 -19.70 -10.81 -14.78
C GLN A 370 -18.55 -11.29 -13.89
N ILE A 371 -18.06 -10.40 -13.03
CA ILE A 371 -17.11 -10.73 -11.96
C ILE A 371 -17.83 -10.81 -10.62
N LYS A 372 -17.43 -11.78 -9.80
CA LYS A 372 -17.92 -11.85 -8.41
C LYS A 372 -17.16 -10.88 -7.52
N LEU A 373 -17.88 -10.22 -6.61
CA LEU A 373 -17.29 -9.19 -5.73
C LEU A 373 -16.09 -9.68 -4.92
N TYR A 374 -16.12 -10.93 -4.41
CA TYR A 374 -15.00 -11.48 -3.65
C TYR A 374 -13.73 -11.70 -4.48
N LYS A 375 -13.86 -11.95 -5.79
CA LYS A 375 -12.69 -12.03 -6.68
C LYS A 375 -12.14 -10.65 -6.97
N LEU A 376 -13.01 -9.66 -7.14
CA LEU A 376 -12.61 -8.27 -7.25
C LEU A 376 -11.89 -7.77 -5.99
N LEU A 377 -12.29 -8.24 -4.80
CA LEU A 377 -11.60 -7.97 -3.54
C LEU A 377 -10.18 -8.54 -3.53
N LEU A 378 -9.97 -9.76 -4.02
CA LEU A 378 -8.63 -10.34 -4.14
C LEU A 378 -7.73 -9.58 -5.12
N LEU A 379 -8.29 -9.15 -6.25
CA LEU A 379 -7.56 -8.33 -7.23
C LEU A 379 -7.23 -6.96 -6.65
N TYR A 380 -8.17 -6.35 -5.94
CA TYR A 380 -7.95 -5.11 -5.24
C TYR A 380 -6.81 -5.23 -4.21
N PHE A 381 -6.79 -6.31 -3.42
CA PHE A 381 -5.73 -6.58 -2.47
C PHE A 381 -4.35 -6.72 -3.15
N ALA A 382 -4.25 -7.50 -4.23
CA ALA A 382 -2.99 -7.63 -4.99
C ALA A 382 -2.53 -6.30 -5.61
N LEU A 383 -3.48 -5.47 -6.08
CA LEU A 383 -3.20 -4.14 -6.59
C LEU A 383 -2.65 -3.22 -5.49
N CYS A 384 -3.25 -3.23 -4.30
CA CYS A 384 -2.78 -2.46 -3.15
C CYS A 384 -1.37 -2.84 -2.72
N ILE A 385 -1.04 -4.15 -2.62
CA ILE A 385 0.34 -4.59 -2.33
C ILE A 385 1.32 -4.00 -3.34
N SER A 386 1.00 -4.09 -4.63
CA SER A 386 1.88 -3.65 -5.71
C SER A 386 2.06 -2.13 -5.73
N LEU A 387 0.99 -1.36 -5.47
CA LEU A 387 1.02 0.10 -5.43
C LEU A 387 1.76 0.65 -4.21
N GLN A 388 1.43 0.14 -3.02
CA GLN A 388 1.97 0.67 -1.76
C GLN A 388 3.42 0.21 -1.54
N GLY A 389 3.71 -1.06 -1.86
CA GLY A 389 4.97 -1.72 -1.57
C GLY A 389 6.08 -1.56 -2.62
N GLY A 390 5.77 -1.05 -3.82
CA GLY A 390 6.74 -1.02 -4.92
C GLY A 390 8.05 -0.29 -4.60
N MET A 391 7.94 0.83 -3.91
CA MET A 391 9.06 1.63 -3.42
C MET A 391 9.30 1.43 -1.93
N THR A 392 8.23 1.27 -1.15
CA THR A 392 8.28 1.29 0.32
C THR A 392 8.28 -0.12 0.91
N LEU A 393 8.41 -0.22 2.22
CA LEU A 393 8.29 -1.48 2.94
C LEU A 393 6.89 -2.10 2.78
N PHE A 394 6.76 -3.40 3.04
CA PHE A 394 5.49 -4.11 2.90
C PHE A 394 4.43 -3.53 3.84
N SER A 395 3.42 -2.86 3.28
CA SER A 395 2.43 -2.07 4.03
C SER A 395 1.42 -2.91 4.83
N TYR A 396 1.43 -4.23 4.64
CA TYR A 396 0.66 -5.19 5.43
C TYR A 396 1.52 -5.89 6.50
N SER A 397 2.70 -5.36 6.81
CA SER A 397 3.56 -5.82 7.91
C SER A 397 3.06 -5.34 9.27
N ASP A 398 3.68 -5.88 10.33
CA ASP A 398 3.40 -5.54 11.73
C ASP A 398 1.94 -5.87 12.12
N VAL A 399 1.58 -5.67 13.38
CA VAL A 399 0.23 -5.99 13.89
C VAL A 399 -0.86 -5.28 13.09
N SER A 400 -0.71 -3.97 12.86
CA SER A 400 -1.71 -3.15 12.16
C SER A 400 -1.90 -3.59 10.69
N GLY A 401 -0.82 -3.83 9.96
CA GLY A 401 -0.89 -4.26 8.56
C GLY A 401 -1.40 -5.70 8.43
N ASN A 402 -0.99 -6.60 9.32
CA ASN A 402 -1.51 -7.97 9.35
C ASN A 402 -3.02 -8.01 9.65
N LEU A 403 -3.53 -7.10 10.50
CA LEU A 403 -4.98 -6.97 10.73
C LEU A 403 -5.72 -6.49 9.47
N ARG A 404 -5.16 -5.55 8.69
CA ARG A 404 -5.74 -5.14 7.39
C ARG A 404 -5.84 -6.33 6.43
N MET A 405 -4.79 -7.13 6.35
CA MET A 405 -4.78 -8.35 5.54
C MET A 405 -5.82 -9.36 6.03
N LEU A 406 -5.88 -9.59 7.34
CA LEU A 406 -6.84 -10.51 7.97
C LEU A 406 -8.29 -10.10 7.67
N ASN A 407 -8.63 -8.81 7.81
CA ASN A 407 -9.97 -8.33 7.50
C ASN A 407 -10.35 -8.52 6.03
N CYS A 408 -9.40 -8.33 5.10
CA CYS A 408 -9.63 -8.63 3.68
C CYS A 408 -9.91 -10.12 3.47
N LEU A 409 -9.16 -11.00 4.13
CA LEU A 409 -9.37 -12.45 4.08
C LEU A 409 -10.71 -12.87 4.71
N LEU A 410 -11.11 -12.26 5.82
CA LEU A 410 -12.40 -12.52 6.47
C LEU A 410 -13.57 -12.09 5.57
N LEU A 411 -13.50 -10.90 4.96
CA LEU A 411 -14.52 -10.45 4.01
C LEU A 411 -14.57 -11.35 2.77
N TYR A 412 -13.42 -11.77 2.25
CA TYR A 412 -13.34 -12.75 1.15
C TYR A 412 -14.03 -14.07 1.53
N ALA A 413 -13.67 -14.63 2.69
CA ALA A 413 -14.23 -15.89 3.17
C ALA A 413 -15.75 -15.77 3.33
N TYR A 414 -16.23 -14.71 3.99
CA TYR A 414 -17.66 -14.46 4.16
C TYR A 414 -18.39 -14.41 2.81
N LEU A 415 -17.91 -13.60 1.86
CA LEU A 415 -18.59 -13.43 0.57
C LEU A 415 -18.61 -14.74 -0.24
N ARG A 416 -17.53 -15.52 -0.18
CA ARG A 416 -17.45 -16.82 -0.85
C ARG A 416 -18.40 -17.85 -0.24
N TYR A 417 -18.44 -17.94 1.09
CA TYR A 417 -19.32 -18.88 1.79
C TYR A 417 -20.80 -18.47 1.67
N HIS A 418 -21.11 -17.18 1.76
CA HIS A 418 -22.47 -16.65 1.57
C HIS A 418 -23.03 -17.03 0.20
N GLU A 419 -22.20 -16.94 -0.85
CA GLU A 419 -22.60 -17.36 -2.18
C GLU A 419 -22.89 -18.86 -2.25
N GLN A 420 -22.00 -19.70 -1.73
CA GLN A 420 -22.19 -21.15 -1.71
C GLN A 420 -23.47 -21.53 -0.95
N PHE A 421 -23.70 -20.89 0.19
CA PHE A 421 -24.90 -21.11 0.99
C PHE A 421 -26.18 -20.69 0.25
N SER A 422 -26.17 -19.50 -0.38
CA SER A 422 -27.32 -18.98 -1.14
C SER A 422 -27.68 -19.87 -2.35
N ARG A 423 -26.70 -20.54 -2.94
CA ARG A 423 -26.91 -21.53 -4.01
C ARG A 423 -27.47 -22.86 -3.49
N ALA A 424 -27.03 -23.30 -2.32
CA ALA A 424 -27.50 -24.53 -1.70
C ALA A 424 -28.92 -24.40 -1.11
N PHE A 425 -29.26 -23.21 -0.60
CA PHE A 425 -30.54 -22.91 0.04
C PHE A 425 -31.17 -21.66 -0.58
N PRO A 426 -31.69 -21.75 -1.83
CA PRO A 426 -32.35 -20.62 -2.47
C PRO A 426 -33.59 -20.23 -1.65
N LEU A 427 -33.69 -18.96 -1.29
CA LEU A 427 -34.91 -18.41 -0.68
C LEU A 427 -36.07 -18.67 -1.65
N GLN A 428 -37.11 -19.37 -1.19
CA GLN A 428 -38.36 -19.50 -1.95
C GLN A 428 -38.85 -18.08 -2.25
N LYS A 429 -38.95 -17.74 -3.54
CA LYS A 429 -39.64 -16.52 -3.95
C LYS A 429 -41.11 -16.72 -3.60
N ASN A 430 -41.57 -16.06 -2.54
CA ASN A 430 -42.99 -15.83 -2.37
C ASN A 430 -43.44 -14.96 -3.54
N ASN A 431 -44.25 -15.54 -4.41
CA ASN A 431 -44.87 -14.89 -5.57
C ASN A 431 -45.71 -13.68 -5.15
#